data_AF-A0A7Y0A079-F1
#
_entry.id   AF-A0A7Y0A079-F1
#
_cell.length_a   1.000
_cell.length_b   1.000
_cell.length_c   1.000
_cell.angle_alpha   90.00
_cell.angle_beta   90.00
_cell.angle_gamma   90.00
#
_symmetry.space_group_name_H-M   'P 1'
#
loop_
_entity.id
_entity.type
_entity.pdbx_description
1 polymer ?
#
loop_
_entity_poly.entity_id
_entity_poly.type
_entity_poly.pdbx_seq_one_letter_code
_entity_poly.pdbx_strand_id
1 'polypeptide(L)'
;MVGAGALCVMPEPTMASKAGCIVFGAHGSDTAAGGLRQIWTARDTATLTYQGATKLAEAMKASPDMANNIGLSLDLAVPFGFAGSLKAVRASRIVMGRVNLEMHEAKNGSQIGGHTLRKHIGRTEAELRERLRLEPQREQVSSFTNLERAEWAISEVMRSNATNIRNWAQSSGGGGPLTLKRRVVGDVGYGITRETGKLTPMNEVVVVLKYKTYNGMPYYIVTAYIG
;
A
#
# COMPACT_ATOMS: atom_id res chain seq x y z
N MET A 1 3.55 -1.90 -22.63
CA MET A 1 2.55 -0.84 -22.46
C MET A 1 2.92 0.34 -23.36
N VAL A 2 2.34 0.42 -24.56
CA VAL A 2 2.52 1.58 -25.48
C VAL A 2 1.14 2.24 -25.79
N GLY A 3 0.03 1.73 -25.24
CA GLY A 3 -1.31 2.03 -25.72
C GLY A 3 -1.97 3.34 -25.24
N ALA A 4 -1.90 3.68 -23.95
CA ALA A 4 -2.72 4.79 -23.41
C ALA A 4 -2.16 6.18 -23.78
N GLY A 5 -0.83 6.38 -23.64
CA GLY A 5 -0.20 7.67 -23.91
C GLY A 5 -0.26 8.10 -25.37
N ALA A 6 -0.20 7.14 -26.31
CA ALA A 6 -0.28 7.41 -27.74
C ALA A 6 -1.67 7.93 -28.16
N LEU A 7 -2.74 7.46 -27.52
CA LEU A 7 -4.11 7.92 -27.76
C LEU A 7 -4.34 9.36 -27.26
N CYS A 8 -3.60 9.80 -26.23
CA CYS A 8 -3.76 11.14 -25.66
C CYS A 8 -3.23 12.25 -26.58
N VAL A 9 -2.31 11.91 -27.50
CA VAL A 9 -1.63 12.86 -28.38
C VAL A 9 -2.04 12.71 -29.85
N MET A 10 -2.95 11.78 -30.16
CA MET A 10 -3.40 11.54 -31.53
C MET A 10 -4.35 12.66 -31.99
N PRO A 11 -4.02 13.39 -33.07
CA PRO A 11 -4.90 14.42 -33.60
C PRO A 11 -6.07 13.78 -34.36
N GLU A 12 -7.29 13.91 -33.83
CA GLU A 12 -8.51 13.40 -34.47
C GLU A 12 -9.70 14.34 -34.27
N PRO A 13 -10.58 14.50 -35.28
CA PRO A 13 -11.71 15.43 -35.20
C PRO A 13 -12.87 14.92 -34.33
N THR A 14 -12.93 13.63 -34.01
CA THR A 14 -14.07 12.98 -33.34
C THR A 14 -13.92 12.89 -31.83
N MET A 15 -12.77 13.32 -31.27
CA MET A 15 -12.45 13.25 -29.83
C MET A 15 -12.41 11.80 -29.25
N ALA A 16 -12.62 10.77 -30.07
CA ALA A 16 -12.65 9.36 -29.67
C ALA A 16 -11.31 8.90 -29.06
N SER A 17 -10.18 9.28 -29.66
CA SER A 17 -8.86 8.95 -29.10
C SER A 17 -8.56 9.60 -27.75
N LYS A 18 -9.07 10.82 -27.50
CA LYS A 18 -8.95 11.44 -26.17
C LYS A 18 -9.78 10.71 -25.12
N ALA A 19 -11.00 10.30 -25.48
CA ALA A 19 -11.84 9.47 -24.62
C ALA A 19 -11.19 8.11 -24.34
N GLY A 20 -10.61 7.46 -25.36
CA GLY A 20 -9.84 6.23 -25.24
C GLY A 20 -8.66 6.36 -24.27
N CYS A 21 -7.88 7.43 -24.37
CA CYS A 21 -6.78 7.74 -23.44
C CYS A 21 -7.24 7.76 -21.97
N ILE A 22 -8.34 8.45 -21.67
CA ILE A 22 -8.89 8.57 -20.31
C ILE A 22 -9.37 7.21 -19.82
N VAL A 23 -10.14 6.48 -20.63
CA VAL A 23 -10.72 5.18 -20.26
C VAL A 23 -9.63 4.13 -20.04
N PHE A 24 -8.68 3.98 -20.98
CA PHE A 24 -7.56 3.04 -20.82
C PHE A 24 -6.60 3.44 -19.69
N GLY A 25 -6.38 4.74 -19.50
CA GLY A 25 -5.58 5.26 -18.39
C GLY A 25 -6.22 4.95 -17.03
N ALA A 26 -7.53 5.18 -16.91
CA ALA A 26 -8.30 4.87 -15.70
C ALA A 26 -8.32 3.35 -15.43
N HIS A 27 -8.64 2.53 -16.44
CA HIS A 27 -8.69 1.07 -16.29
C HIS A 27 -7.32 0.46 -15.96
N GLY A 28 -6.25 0.93 -16.60
CA GLY A 28 -4.89 0.48 -16.30
C GLY A 28 -4.45 0.85 -14.88
N SER A 29 -4.81 2.05 -14.42
CA SER A 29 -4.51 2.52 -13.06
C SER A 29 -5.30 1.74 -12.01
N ASP A 30 -6.58 1.46 -12.25
CA ASP A 30 -7.45 0.69 -11.36
C ASP A 30 -7.04 -0.78 -11.29
N THR A 31 -6.62 -1.38 -12.41
CA THR A 31 -6.07 -2.75 -12.43
C THR A 31 -4.77 -2.83 -11.62
N ALA A 32 -3.87 -1.85 -11.77
CA ALA A 32 -2.64 -1.78 -10.99
C ALA A 32 -2.94 -1.58 -9.49
N ALA A 33 -3.89 -0.70 -9.15
CA ALA A 33 -4.32 -0.48 -7.77
C ALA A 33 -4.99 -1.73 -7.17
N GLY A 34 -5.82 -2.44 -7.94
CA GLY A 34 -6.46 -3.70 -7.58
C GLY A 34 -5.45 -4.81 -7.32
N GLY A 35 -4.47 -5.01 -8.21
CA GLY A 35 -3.40 -5.99 -8.02
C GLY A 35 -2.56 -5.70 -6.76
N LEU A 36 -2.28 -4.43 -6.48
CA LEU A 36 -1.60 -4.03 -5.25
C LEU A 36 -2.45 -4.28 -3.99
N ARG A 37 -3.75 -3.98 -4.05
CA ARG A 37 -4.69 -4.32 -2.96
C ARG A 37 -4.77 -5.83 -2.74
N GLN A 38 -4.70 -6.64 -3.79
CA GLN A 38 -4.67 -8.09 -3.67
C GLN A 38 -3.35 -8.57 -3.04
N ILE A 39 -2.20 -8.01 -3.40
CA ILE A 39 -0.90 -8.30 -2.74
C ILE A 39 -0.92 -7.87 -1.27
N TRP A 40 -1.73 -6.87 -0.91
CA TRP A 40 -1.80 -6.37 0.45
C TRP A 40 -2.82 -7.13 1.33
N THR A 41 -4.01 -7.36 0.79
CA THR A 41 -5.13 -8.00 1.50
C THR A 41 -5.12 -9.51 1.32
N ALA A 42 -4.33 -10.06 0.41
CA ALA A 42 -4.35 -11.46 -0.02
C ALA A 42 -5.76 -12.00 -0.35
N ARG A 43 -6.69 -11.09 -0.67
CA ARG A 43 -8.03 -11.40 -1.16
C ARG A 43 -8.09 -11.03 -2.62
N ASP A 44 -8.79 -11.82 -3.41
CA ASP A 44 -9.13 -11.42 -4.76
C ASP A 44 -10.06 -10.21 -4.69
N THR A 45 -9.54 -9.03 -5.03
CA THR A 45 -10.28 -7.77 -4.93
C THR A 45 -10.64 -7.32 -6.34
N ALA A 46 -11.93 -7.40 -6.67
CA ALA A 46 -12.45 -6.85 -7.91
C ALA A 46 -12.08 -5.36 -8.06
N THR A 47 -11.79 -4.94 -9.28
CA THR A 47 -11.38 -3.56 -9.59
C THR A 47 -12.53 -2.58 -9.29
N LEU A 48 -12.23 -1.31 -8.99
CA LEU A 48 -13.27 -0.31 -8.70
C LEU A 48 -14.17 -0.09 -9.92
N THR A 49 -13.62 -0.24 -11.12
CA THR A 49 -14.35 -0.23 -12.39
C THR A 49 -15.34 -1.40 -12.44
N TYR A 50 -14.93 -2.60 -12.04
CA TYR A 50 -15.83 -3.77 -12.01
C TYR A 50 -16.95 -3.60 -10.97
N GLN A 51 -16.63 -3.11 -9.78
CA GLN A 51 -17.63 -2.86 -8.74
C GLN A 51 -18.61 -1.72 -9.11
N GLY A 52 -18.10 -0.65 -9.73
CA GLY A 52 -18.92 0.45 -10.24
C GLY A 52 -19.82 0.02 -11.40
N ALA A 53 -19.31 -0.78 -12.33
CA ALA A 53 -20.07 -1.39 -13.42
C ALA A 53 -21.22 -2.25 -12.90
N THR A 54 -20.94 -3.10 -11.92
CA THR A 54 -21.91 -4.01 -11.31
C THR A 54 -23.01 -3.20 -10.59
N LYS A 55 -22.62 -2.20 -9.79
CA LYS A 55 -23.55 -1.31 -9.06
C LYS A 55 -24.43 -0.47 -9.99
N LEU A 56 -23.89 0.02 -11.10
CA LEU A 56 -24.63 0.78 -12.10
C LEU A 56 -25.62 -0.13 -12.85
N ALA A 57 -25.19 -1.32 -13.25
CA ALA A 57 -26.04 -2.31 -13.89
C ALA A 57 -27.19 -2.76 -12.97
N GLU A 58 -26.93 -2.98 -11.68
CA GLU A 58 -27.93 -3.25 -10.65
C GLU A 58 -28.92 -2.08 -10.50
N ALA A 59 -28.44 -0.84 -10.41
CA ALA A 59 -29.27 0.36 -10.30
C ALA A 59 -30.17 0.57 -11.53
N MET A 60 -29.69 0.16 -12.70
CA MET A 60 -30.43 0.23 -13.98
C MET A 60 -31.30 -1.00 -14.25
N LYS A 61 -31.33 -2.01 -13.36
CA LYS A 61 -32.00 -3.31 -13.57
C LYS A 61 -31.64 -3.99 -14.89
N ALA A 62 -30.41 -3.78 -15.36
CA ALA A 62 -29.87 -4.43 -16.56
C ALA A 62 -29.69 -5.94 -16.30
N SER A 63 -29.89 -6.78 -17.32
CA SER A 63 -29.65 -8.22 -17.19
C SER A 63 -28.17 -8.50 -16.83
N PRO A 64 -27.87 -9.59 -16.10
CA PRO A 64 -26.51 -9.93 -15.65
C PRO A 64 -25.46 -9.95 -16.76
N ASP A 65 -25.85 -10.28 -17.99
CA ASP A 65 -24.95 -10.31 -19.15
C ASP A 65 -24.49 -8.92 -19.62
N MET A 66 -25.29 -7.89 -19.33
CA MET A 66 -25.00 -6.50 -19.69
C MET A 66 -24.11 -5.80 -18.64
N ALA A 67 -24.08 -6.33 -17.41
CA ALA A 67 -23.20 -5.85 -16.32
C ALA A 67 -21.70 -6.07 -16.62
N ASN A 68 -21.36 -7.04 -17.48
CA ASN A 68 -19.99 -7.37 -17.84
C ASN A 68 -19.33 -6.38 -18.82
N ASN A 69 -20.07 -5.42 -19.40
CA ASN A 69 -19.61 -4.59 -20.52
C ASN A 69 -19.70 -3.06 -20.32
N ILE A 70 -19.97 -2.57 -19.11
CA ILE A 70 -20.16 -1.13 -18.89
C ILE A 70 -19.09 -0.58 -17.95
N GLY A 71 -18.03 0.00 -18.53
CA GLY A 71 -17.06 0.80 -17.78
C GLY A 71 -17.48 2.26 -17.74
N LEU A 72 -17.97 2.73 -16.59
CA LEU A 72 -18.16 4.17 -16.37
C LEU A 72 -17.66 4.60 -14.99
N SER A 73 -16.93 5.71 -14.99
CA SER A 73 -16.37 6.40 -13.83
C SER A 73 -17.49 7.11 -13.07
N LEU A 74 -17.75 6.66 -11.84
CA LEU A 74 -18.51 7.39 -10.84
C LEU A 74 -17.76 7.30 -9.51
N ASP A 75 -17.47 8.46 -8.92
CA ASP A 75 -16.93 8.59 -7.56
C ASP A 75 -17.96 8.07 -6.55
N LEU A 76 -17.96 6.76 -6.28
CA LEU A 76 -18.80 6.17 -5.25
C LEU A 76 -18.04 6.11 -3.93
N ALA A 77 -18.21 7.18 -3.14
CA ALA A 77 -18.09 7.10 -1.70
C ALA A 77 -19.15 6.12 -1.18
N VAL A 78 -18.75 4.92 -0.78
CA VAL A 78 -19.63 4.01 -0.04
C VAL A 78 -19.50 4.39 1.44
N PRO A 79 -20.55 4.95 2.08
CA PRO A 79 -20.54 5.10 3.52
C PRO A 79 -20.82 3.72 4.11
N PHE A 80 -19.83 3.15 4.80
CA PHE A 80 -20.13 2.09 5.75
C PHE A 80 -21.08 2.67 6.80
N GLY A 81 -22.30 2.14 6.82
CA GLY A 81 -23.38 2.63 7.66
C GLY A 81 -23.06 2.56 9.15
N PHE A 82 -23.37 3.67 9.83
CA PHE A 82 -23.73 3.85 11.23
C PHE A 82 -22.82 3.27 12.32
N ALA A 83 -21.85 4.09 12.77
CA ALA A 83 -21.89 4.73 14.09
C ALA A 83 -20.62 5.56 14.34
N GLY A 84 -20.79 6.84 14.70
CA GLY A 84 -19.74 7.65 15.32
C GLY A 84 -19.00 8.59 14.38
N SER A 85 -19.55 9.79 14.26
CA SER A 85 -18.82 11.01 13.89
C SER A 85 -17.44 11.06 14.54
N LEU A 86 -16.37 11.10 13.73
CA LEU A 86 -15.14 11.90 13.92
C LEU A 86 -14.08 11.50 12.87
N LYS A 87 -13.59 12.51 12.14
CA LYS A 87 -12.39 12.51 11.27
C LYS A 87 -12.54 11.95 9.86
N ALA A 88 -13.32 12.66 9.04
CA ALA A 88 -13.19 12.65 7.58
C ALA A 88 -11.91 13.41 7.13
N VAL A 89 -10.73 12.84 7.35
CA VAL A 89 -9.48 13.24 6.67
C VAL A 89 -8.62 11.98 6.51
N ARG A 90 -8.87 11.21 5.44
CA ARG A 90 -7.95 10.21 4.83
C ARG A 90 -8.60 9.31 3.76
N ALA A 91 -9.79 9.62 3.25
CA ALA A 91 -10.38 8.86 2.13
C ALA A 91 -9.50 8.90 0.85
N SER A 92 -8.61 9.89 0.70
CA SER A 92 -7.71 10.02 -0.46
C SER A 92 -6.58 9.00 -0.53
N ARG A 93 -6.30 8.23 0.54
CA ARG A 93 -5.20 7.23 0.53
C ARG A 93 -5.64 5.83 0.12
N ILE A 94 -6.94 5.55 0.08
CA ILE A 94 -7.46 4.22 -0.26
C ILE A 94 -7.43 3.95 -1.78
N VAL A 95 -7.16 4.94 -2.61
CA VAL A 95 -7.48 4.85 -4.05
C VAL A 95 -6.37 4.29 -4.95
N MET A 96 -5.08 4.21 -4.55
CA MET A 96 -3.98 3.91 -5.51
C MET A 96 -3.03 2.74 -5.18
N GLY A 97 -3.50 1.67 -4.53
CA GLY A 97 -2.67 0.47 -4.34
C GLY A 97 -1.42 0.68 -3.47
N ARG A 98 -1.36 1.76 -2.69
CA ARG A 98 -0.29 2.00 -1.73
C ARG A 98 -0.65 1.40 -0.38
N VAL A 99 0.35 0.91 0.34
CA VAL A 99 0.19 0.45 1.72
C VAL A 99 -0.33 1.60 2.58
N ASN A 100 -1.34 1.31 3.41
CA ASN A 100 -1.78 2.19 4.49
C ASN A 100 -1.24 1.64 5.81
N LEU A 101 -0.19 2.26 6.36
CA LEU A 101 0.47 1.73 7.55
C LEU A 101 -0.42 1.77 8.80
N GLU A 102 -1.35 2.71 8.89
CA GLU A 102 -2.30 2.80 10.00
C GLU A 102 -3.17 1.53 10.14
N MET A 103 -3.45 0.85 9.02
CA MET A 103 -4.17 -0.43 9.03
C MET A 103 -3.32 -1.60 9.55
N HIS A 104 -2.00 -1.43 9.66
CA HIS A 104 -1.11 -2.45 10.16
C HIS A 104 -0.68 -2.22 11.60
N GLU A 105 -0.67 -0.98 12.08
CA GLU A 105 -0.21 -0.66 13.43
C GLU A 105 -1.10 -1.26 14.51
N ALA A 106 -0.47 -1.67 15.61
CA ALA A 106 -1.18 -2.07 16.81
C ALA A 106 -2.01 -0.91 17.36
N LYS A 107 -3.31 -1.16 17.53
CA LYS A 107 -4.21 -0.28 18.29
C LYS A 107 -3.86 -0.33 19.78
N ASN A 108 -4.16 0.74 20.51
CA ASN A 108 -3.91 0.81 21.95
C ASN A 108 -4.49 -0.42 22.69
N GLY A 109 -3.66 -1.03 23.54
CA GLY A 109 -4.02 -2.25 24.28
C GLY A 109 -4.00 -3.55 23.46
N SER A 110 -3.76 -3.49 22.15
CA SER A 110 -3.67 -4.69 21.31
C SER A 110 -2.27 -5.30 21.35
N GLN A 111 -2.20 -6.61 21.58
CA GLN A 111 -0.99 -7.40 21.40
C GLN A 111 -0.76 -7.80 19.93
N ILE A 112 -1.67 -7.42 19.02
CA ILE A 112 -1.64 -7.74 17.59
C ILE A 112 -1.57 -6.42 16.80
N GLY A 113 -0.79 -6.44 15.73
CA GLY A 113 -0.46 -5.28 14.93
C GLY A 113 1.02 -4.94 14.99
N GLY A 114 1.43 -4.02 14.14
CA GLY A 114 2.79 -3.57 13.96
C GLY A 114 3.13 -2.34 14.78
N HIS A 115 4.34 -1.82 14.56
CA HIS A 115 4.85 -0.64 15.25
C HIS A 115 5.73 0.25 14.36
N THR A 116 5.52 0.18 13.04
CA THR A 116 6.25 0.93 12.02
C THR A 116 6.09 2.43 12.22
N LEU A 117 4.83 2.91 12.29
CA LEU A 117 4.54 4.34 12.51
C LEU A 117 5.22 4.86 13.77
N ARG A 118 5.12 4.09 14.86
CA ARG A 118 5.61 4.49 16.17
C ARG A 118 7.14 4.47 16.29
N LYS A 119 7.82 3.53 15.64
CA LYS A 119 9.27 3.34 15.86
C LYS A 119 10.16 3.81 14.71
N HIS A 120 9.61 3.95 13.50
CA HIS A 120 10.43 4.03 12.30
C HIS A 120 10.01 5.14 11.32
N ILE A 121 9.11 6.05 11.71
CA ILE A 121 8.71 7.16 10.83
C ILE A 121 8.97 8.50 11.51
N GLY A 122 9.67 9.38 10.79
CA GLY A 122 9.95 10.76 11.17
C GLY A 122 10.67 10.92 12.51
N ARG A 123 11.49 9.95 12.92
CA ARG A 123 12.24 10.03 14.19
C ARG A 123 13.40 10.98 14.04
N THR A 124 13.50 11.95 14.94
CA THR A 124 14.65 12.86 15.02
C THR A 124 15.93 12.11 15.37
N GLU A 125 17.09 12.71 15.07
CA GLU A 125 18.38 12.15 15.46
C GLU A 125 18.47 11.91 16.98
N ALA A 126 17.96 12.84 17.79
CA ALA A 126 17.93 12.71 19.24
C ALA A 126 17.09 11.50 19.69
N GLU A 127 15.90 11.28 19.11
CA GLU A 127 15.08 10.11 19.40
C GLU A 127 15.75 8.79 18.98
N LEU A 128 16.46 8.79 17.84
CA LEU A 128 17.21 7.62 17.39
C LEU A 128 18.38 7.31 18.35
N ARG A 129 19.14 8.34 18.76
CA ARG A 129 20.22 8.18 19.75
C ARG A 129 19.69 7.65 21.08
N GLU A 130 18.57 8.19 21.56
CA GLU A 130 17.95 7.72 22.80
C GLU A 130 17.47 6.27 22.67
N ARG A 131 16.86 5.91 21.54
CA ARG A 131 16.49 4.51 21.27
C ARG A 131 17.71 3.59 21.26
N LEU A 132 18.81 4.01 20.66
CA LEU A 132 20.05 3.22 20.63
C LEU A 132 20.66 3.05 22.03
N ARG A 133 20.46 4.03 22.92
CA ARG A 133 20.82 3.93 24.34
C ARG A 133 19.91 2.97 25.11
N LEU A 134 18.60 3.05 24.90
CA LEU A 134 17.58 2.25 25.58
C LEU A 134 17.48 0.80 25.08
N GLU A 135 17.85 0.54 23.82
CA GLU A 135 17.83 -0.77 23.19
C GLU A 135 19.28 -1.23 22.89
N PRO A 136 20.08 -1.60 23.92
CA PRO A 136 21.52 -1.85 23.78
C PRO A 136 21.87 -3.00 22.83
N GLN A 137 20.97 -3.97 22.65
CA GLN A 137 21.11 -5.09 21.71
C GLN A 137 21.01 -4.69 20.23
N ARG A 138 20.65 -3.43 19.91
CA ARG A 138 20.60 -2.95 18.53
C ARG A 138 21.92 -2.34 18.11
N GLU A 139 22.44 -2.81 16.98
CA GLU A 139 23.60 -2.18 16.31
C GLU A 139 23.21 -1.01 15.42
N GLN A 140 21.97 -0.97 14.96
CA GLN A 140 21.46 0.09 14.10
C GLN A 140 20.02 0.46 14.46
N VAL A 141 19.74 1.76 14.40
CA VAL A 141 18.39 2.32 14.50
C VAL A 141 18.17 3.27 13.34
N SER A 142 16.95 3.29 12.82
CA SER A 142 16.64 4.04 11.61
C SER A 142 15.21 4.52 11.55
N SER A 143 14.99 5.48 10.67
CA SER A 143 13.69 6.05 10.37
C SER A 143 13.56 6.34 8.88
N PHE A 144 12.37 6.08 8.36
CA PHE A 144 11.89 6.73 7.14
C PHE A 144 11.79 8.23 7.35
N THR A 145 12.01 9.00 6.29
CA THR A 145 11.95 10.47 6.32
C THR A 145 10.58 10.97 6.78
N ASN A 146 9.51 10.38 6.25
CA ASN A 146 8.13 10.68 6.64
C ASN A 146 7.19 9.54 6.23
N LEU A 147 5.91 9.66 6.61
CA LEU A 147 4.89 8.64 6.36
C LEU A 147 4.69 8.35 4.87
N GLU A 148 4.67 9.39 4.03
CA GLU A 148 4.46 9.23 2.59
C GLU A 148 5.62 8.46 1.93
N ARG A 149 6.86 8.81 2.28
CA ARG A 149 8.05 8.09 1.82
C ARG A 149 8.07 6.64 2.29
N ALA A 150 7.67 6.40 3.54
CA ALA A 150 7.56 5.05 4.08
C ALA A 150 6.53 4.20 3.30
N GLU A 151 5.30 4.69 3.16
CA GLU A 151 4.22 3.97 2.45
C GLU A 151 4.60 3.70 1.00
N TRP A 152 5.21 4.67 0.31
CA TRP A 152 5.71 4.49 -1.05
C TRP A 152 6.81 3.42 -1.14
N ALA A 153 7.85 3.51 -0.30
CA ALA A 153 8.99 2.61 -0.36
C ALA A 153 8.62 1.18 0.04
N ILE A 154 7.76 1.01 1.05
CA ILE A 154 7.23 -0.29 1.45
C ILE A 154 6.38 -0.89 0.32
N SER A 155 5.56 -0.08 -0.35
CA SER A 155 4.77 -0.55 -1.51
C SER A 155 5.68 -1.04 -2.64
N GLU A 156 6.85 -0.42 -2.85
CA GLU A 156 7.87 -0.86 -3.81
C GLU A 156 8.45 -2.23 -3.45
N VAL A 157 8.81 -2.43 -2.17
CA VAL A 157 9.31 -3.72 -1.67
C VAL A 157 8.25 -4.80 -1.84
N MET A 158 7.01 -4.53 -1.44
CA MET A 158 5.90 -5.48 -1.54
C MET A 158 5.62 -5.87 -2.99
N ARG A 159 5.57 -4.90 -3.91
CA ARG A 159 5.28 -5.15 -5.33
C ARG A 159 6.36 -5.99 -6.01
N SER A 160 7.62 -5.68 -5.75
CA SER A 160 8.75 -6.44 -6.30
C SER A 160 8.85 -7.86 -5.73
N ASN A 161 8.20 -8.13 -4.59
CA ASN A 161 8.17 -9.43 -3.94
C ASN A 161 6.78 -10.10 -4.00
N ALA A 162 5.88 -9.65 -4.88
CA ALA A 162 4.49 -10.11 -4.94
C ALA A 162 4.35 -11.63 -5.01
N THR A 163 5.16 -12.29 -5.84
CA THR A 163 5.16 -13.76 -5.99
C THR A 163 5.62 -14.45 -4.70
N ASN A 164 6.67 -13.94 -4.05
CA ASN A 164 7.19 -14.50 -2.80
C ASN A 164 6.14 -14.37 -1.68
N ILE A 165 5.48 -13.22 -1.59
CA ILE A 165 4.41 -12.97 -0.62
C ILE A 165 3.24 -13.93 -0.88
N ARG A 166 2.83 -14.11 -2.14
CA ARG A 166 1.74 -15.04 -2.50
C ARG A 166 2.05 -16.46 -2.09
N ASN A 167 3.24 -16.97 -2.43
CA ASN A 167 3.65 -18.33 -2.10
C ASN A 167 3.73 -18.55 -0.58
N TRP A 168 4.29 -17.58 0.15
CA TRP A 168 4.34 -17.61 1.61
C TRP A 168 2.95 -17.53 2.26
N ALA A 169 2.04 -16.74 1.71
CA ALA A 169 0.67 -16.64 2.20
C ALA A 169 -0.14 -17.92 1.92
N GLN A 170 0.06 -18.56 0.77
CA GLN A 170 -0.59 -19.82 0.41
C GLN A 170 -0.20 -20.98 1.33
N SER A 171 1.03 -20.98 1.87
CA SER A 171 1.45 -21.93 2.90
C SER A 171 1.02 -21.53 4.32
N SER A 172 0.06 -20.61 4.44
CA SER A 172 -0.41 -20.04 5.72
C SER A 172 0.72 -19.49 6.61
N GLY A 173 1.78 -18.98 5.99
CA GLY A 173 2.97 -18.52 6.70
C GLY A 173 3.69 -19.61 7.48
N GLY A 174 3.63 -20.87 7.03
CA GLY A 174 4.14 -22.06 7.73
C GLY A 174 5.63 -22.04 8.12
N GLY A 175 6.40 -21.05 7.65
CA GLY A 175 7.80 -20.81 8.05
C GLY A 175 8.00 -19.64 9.04
N GLY A 176 6.94 -19.04 9.57
CA GLY A 176 7.01 -17.86 10.43
C GLY A 176 6.96 -16.53 9.65
N PRO A 177 7.41 -15.41 10.27
CA PRO A 177 7.40 -14.10 9.63
C PRO A 177 8.22 -14.05 8.34
N LEU A 178 7.69 -13.40 7.31
CA LEU A 178 8.41 -13.17 6.05
C LEU A 178 9.16 -11.84 6.12
N THR A 179 10.49 -11.90 5.98
CA THR A 179 11.33 -10.69 5.88
C THR A 179 11.67 -10.43 4.42
N LEU A 180 11.31 -9.25 3.93
CA LEU A 180 11.60 -8.77 2.59
C LEU A 180 12.62 -7.64 2.69
N LYS A 181 13.63 -7.66 1.83
CA LYS A 181 14.66 -6.61 1.77
C LYS A 181 14.81 -6.12 0.35
N ARG A 182 14.95 -4.81 0.18
CA ARG A 182 15.22 -4.22 -1.12
C ARG A 182 15.82 -2.83 -0.98
N ARG A 183 16.83 -2.54 -1.81
CA ARG A 183 17.28 -1.17 -2.04
C ARG A 183 16.27 -0.42 -2.90
N VAL A 184 15.78 0.70 -2.38
CA VAL A 184 14.83 1.58 -3.06
C VAL A 184 15.58 2.86 -3.46
N VAL A 185 15.43 3.29 -4.72
CA VAL A 185 16.15 4.47 -5.22
C VAL A 185 15.58 5.74 -4.61
N GLY A 186 16.45 6.71 -4.29
CA GLY A 186 16.08 8.02 -3.78
C GLY A 186 16.34 8.20 -2.28
N ASP A 187 15.89 9.34 -1.77
CA ASP A 187 15.92 9.66 -0.34
C ASP A 187 14.72 9.03 0.37
N VAL A 188 14.98 7.92 1.05
CA VAL A 188 13.96 7.07 1.70
C VAL A 188 13.99 7.23 3.22
N GLY A 189 15.18 7.34 3.79
CA GLY A 189 15.36 7.52 5.22
C GLY A 189 16.83 7.56 5.62
N TYR A 190 17.04 7.40 6.92
CA TYR A 190 18.34 7.57 7.55
C TYR A 190 18.45 6.69 8.79
N GLY A 191 19.67 6.46 9.24
CA GLY A 191 19.94 5.67 10.43
C GLY A 191 21.26 6.02 11.11
N ILE A 192 21.40 5.53 12.33
CA ILE A 192 22.61 5.60 13.13
C ILE A 192 23.06 4.17 13.41
N THR A 193 24.27 3.86 12.98
CA THR A 193 24.97 2.62 13.34
C THR A 193 25.85 2.90 14.55
N ARG A 194 25.75 2.06 15.60
CA ARG A 194 26.42 2.22 16.89
C ARG A 194 27.92 2.43 16.76
N GLU A 195 28.57 1.63 15.92
CA GLU A 195 30.00 1.70 15.64
C GLU A 195 30.44 3.10 15.18
N THR A 196 29.68 3.71 14.27
CA THR A 196 30.03 5.02 13.70
C THR A 196 29.48 6.19 14.52
N GLY A 197 28.34 6.00 15.20
CA GLY A 197 27.60 7.05 15.89
C GLY A 197 27.08 8.19 14.99
N LYS A 198 27.22 8.09 13.66
CA LYS A 198 26.84 9.12 12.70
C LYS A 198 25.46 8.86 12.12
N LEU A 199 24.69 9.94 11.93
CA LEU A 199 23.46 9.89 11.15
C LEU A 199 23.83 9.81 9.67
N THR A 200 23.36 8.78 8.99
CA THR A 200 23.68 8.53 7.58
C THR A 200 22.41 8.29 6.77
N PRO A 201 22.27 8.90 5.58
CA PRO A 201 21.22 8.54 4.64
C PRO A 201 21.35 7.07 4.23
N MET A 202 20.23 6.37 4.17
CA MET A 202 20.17 4.94 3.87
C MET A 202 18.93 4.64 3.03
N ASN A 203 19.01 3.61 2.19
CA ASN A 203 17.96 3.33 1.22
C ASN A 203 17.63 1.83 1.05
N GLU A 204 18.17 0.96 1.90
CA GLU A 204 17.73 -0.43 2.00
C GLU A 204 16.51 -0.51 2.92
N VAL A 205 15.40 -1.00 2.38
CA VAL A 205 14.13 -1.10 3.09
C VAL A 205 13.89 -2.54 3.47
N VAL A 206 13.67 -2.78 4.76
CA VAL A 206 13.26 -4.07 5.31
C VAL A 206 11.78 -4.02 5.69
N VAL A 207 11.01 -5.01 5.24
CA VAL A 207 9.60 -5.19 5.59
C VAL A 207 9.41 -6.57 6.19
N VAL A 208 8.79 -6.65 7.37
CA VAL A 208 8.50 -7.92 8.05
C VAL A 208 7.00 -8.14 8.11
N LEU A 209 6.53 -9.20 7.45
CA LEU A 209 5.13 -9.62 7.43
C LEU A 209 4.90 -10.77 8.42
N LYS A 210 3.72 -10.81 9.03
CA LYS A 210 3.28 -11.93 9.87
C LYS A 210 1.92 -12.43 9.43
N TYR A 211 1.84 -13.75 9.21
CA TYR A 211 0.60 -14.44 8.86
C TYR A 211 -0.29 -14.60 10.09
N LYS A 212 -1.19 -13.63 10.27
CA LYS A 212 -2.21 -13.60 11.32
C LYS A 212 -3.24 -12.55 10.92
N THR A 213 -4.52 -12.91 11.00
CA THR A 213 -5.59 -12.01 10.62
C THR A 213 -5.57 -10.74 11.47
N TYR A 214 -5.53 -9.58 10.81
CA TYR A 214 -5.55 -8.26 11.47
C TYR A 214 -6.22 -7.22 10.57
N ASN A 215 -7.18 -6.45 11.12
CA ASN A 215 -7.95 -5.44 10.38
C ASN A 215 -8.49 -5.95 9.02
N GLY A 216 -8.97 -7.19 8.97
CA GLY A 216 -9.55 -7.81 7.76
C GLY A 216 -8.54 -8.41 6.78
N MET A 217 -7.24 -8.21 6.99
CA MET A 217 -6.15 -8.79 6.19
C MET A 217 -5.68 -10.11 6.81
N PRO A 218 -5.28 -11.14 6.02
CA PRO A 218 -4.78 -12.42 6.52
C PRO A 218 -3.35 -12.34 7.09
N TYR A 219 -2.62 -11.28 6.73
CA TYR A 219 -1.34 -10.92 7.33
C TYR A 219 -1.22 -9.40 7.45
N TYR A 220 -0.26 -8.96 8.27
CA TYR A 220 0.02 -7.54 8.46
C TYR A 220 1.53 -7.28 8.54
N ILE A 221 1.91 -6.03 8.31
CA ILE A 221 3.28 -5.55 8.51
C ILE A 221 3.53 -5.40 10.01
N VAL A 222 4.40 -6.24 10.57
CA VAL A 222 4.80 -6.15 11.98
C VAL A 222 5.70 -4.94 12.19
N THR A 223 6.65 -4.76 11.28
CA THR A 223 7.54 -3.61 11.26
C THR A 223 8.10 -3.41 9.87
N ALA A 224 8.45 -2.18 9.54
CA ALA A 224 9.30 -1.85 8.42
C ALA A 224 10.29 -0.78 8.85
N TYR A 225 11.50 -0.83 8.32
CA TYR A 225 12.58 0.08 8.69
C TYR A 225 13.65 0.13 7.61
N ILE A 226 14.62 1.04 7.78
CA ILE A 226 15.77 1.16 6.89
C ILE A 226 16.97 0.38 7.49
N GLY A 227 17.65 -0.46 6.73
CA GLY A 227 18.84 -1.20 7.18
C GLY A 227 18.99 -2.58 6.57
#